data_AF-A0A959GX72-F1
#
_entry.id   AF-A0A959GX72-F1
#
_cell.length_a   1.000
_cell.length_b   1.000
_cell.length_c   1.000
_cell.angle_alpha   90.00
_cell.angle_beta   90.00
_cell.angle_gamma   90.00
#
_symmetry.space_group_name_H-M   'P 1'
#
loop_
_entity.id
_entity.type
_entity.pdbx_description
1 polymer ?
#
loop_
_entity_poly.entity_id
_entity_poly.type
_entity_poly.pdbx_seq_one_letter_code
_entity_poly.pdbx_strand_id
1 'polypeptide(L)'
;MPITEKFKHWLAESVDGHVIGAFRLIFGLFMVYNTWSYHQKRLIEDGLLAPKIHFKFEGFGWVDTLPLPAMQAIMVLMGLSALLLAAGVFFRWSCWVLSLCLAFLMFQDKSYFNNHIYLFVLLPVLLSFTNADRFFSLGKKTNAGNLVPRWQQFILQAQIVIVYFYGGLAKTKHDWLFDKEPVTSLI
;
A
#
# COMPACT_ATOMS: atom_id res chain seq x y z
N MET A 1 -23.29 -20.61 -20.97
CA MET A 1 -22.82 -20.16 -19.65
C MET A 1 -22.96 -18.64 -19.56
N PRO A 2 -23.66 -18.11 -18.55
CA PRO A 2 -23.81 -16.66 -18.32
C PRO A 2 -22.46 -15.95 -18.21
N ILE A 3 -22.41 -14.65 -18.49
CA ILE A 3 -21.18 -13.82 -18.41
C ILE A 3 -20.56 -13.90 -17.01
N THR A 4 -21.40 -13.86 -15.96
CA THR A 4 -20.99 -13.97 -14.57
C THR A 4 -20.26 -15.29 -14.28
N GLU A 5 -20.78 -16.39 -14.79
CA GLU A 5 -20.18 -17.70 -14.61
C GLU A 5 -18.86 -17.83 -15.38
N LYS A 6 -18.79 -17.29 -16.62
CA LYS A 6 -17.53 -17.22 -17.38
C LYS A 6 -16.46 -16.44 -16.61
N PHE A 7 -16.84 -15.33 -15.98
CA PHE A 7 -15.92 -14.50 -15.21
C PHE A 7 -15.43 -15.21 -13.92
N LYS A 8 -16.33 -15.88 -13.19
CA LYS A 8 -15.96 -16.70 -12.03
C LYS A 8 -14.97 -17.81 -12.41
N HIS A 9 -15.22 -18.50 -13.52
CA HIS A 9 -14.32 -19.54 -14.02
C HIS A 9 -12.94 -18.95 -14.34
N TRP A 10 -12.90 -17.84 -15.07
CA TRP A 10 -11.65 -17.15 -15.42
C TRP A 10 -10.84 -16.72 -14.19
N LEU A 11 -11.51 -16.23 -13.13
CA LEU A 11 -10.88 -15.87 -11.85
C LEU A 11 -10.33 -17.08 -11.08
N ALA A 12 -10.96 -18.25 -11.22
CA ALA A 12 -10.57 -19.49 -10.55
C ALA A 12 -9.47 -20.27 -11.29
N GLU A 13 -9.19 -19.93 -12.56
CA GLU A 13 -8.13 -20.58 -13.34
C GLU A 13 -6.76 -20.49 -12.64
N SER A 14 -6.04 -21.61 -12.65
CA SER A 14 -4.69 -21.69 -12.11
C SER A 14 -3.68 -21.02 -13.05
N VAL A 15 -2.93 -20.06 -12.51
CA VAL A 15 -1.87 -19.32 -13.21
C VAL A 15 -0.56 -19.38 -12.43
N ASP A 16 0.56 -19.06 -13.08
CA ASP A 16 1.89 -19.07 -12.45
C ASP A 16 2.00 -18.06 -11.30
N GLY A 17 2.23 -18.55 -10.08
CA GLY A 17 2.34 -17.73 -8.87
C GLY A 17 3.68 -17.02 -8.67
N HIS A 18 4.71 -17.26 -9.49
CA HIS A 18 5.98 -16.53 -9.36
C HIS A 18 5.79 -15.02 -9.53
N VAL A 19 4.87 -14.58 -10.40
CA VAL A 19 4.60 -13.15 -10.63
C VAL A 19 4.16 -12.45 -9.34
N ILE A 20 3.23 -13.03 -8.59
CA ILE A 20 2.75 -12.42 -7.34
C ILE A 20 3.81 -12.49 -6.23
N GLY A 21 4.63 -13.55 -6.22
CA GLY A 21 5.79 -13.65 -5.34
C GLY A 21 6.84 -12.56 -5.60
N ALA A 22 7.18 -12.35 -6.87
CA ALA A 22 8.13 -11.32 -7.29
C ALA A 22 7.58 -9.93 -6.98
N PHE A 23 6.30 -9.69 -7.25
CA PHE A 23 5.63 -8.44 -6.87
C PHE A 23 5.73 -8.19 -5.37
N ARG A 24 5.39 -9.17 -4.52
CA ARG A 24 5.53 -9.06 -3.05
C ARG A 24 6.96 -8.70 -2.64
N LEU A 25 7.96 -9.42 -3.17
CA LEU A 25 9.37 -9.20 -2.83
C LEU A 25 9.81 -7.77 -3.21
N ILE A 26 9.56 -7.36 -4.45
CA ILE A 26 9.94 -6.03 -4.95
C ILE A 26 9.22 -4.94 -4.18
N PHE A 27 7.90 -5.09 -3.96
CA PHE A 27 7.11 -4.14 -3.20
C PHE A 27 7.60 -4.02 -1.76
N GLY A 28 7.89 -5.14 -1.08
CA GLY A 28 8.44 -5.13 0.27
C GLY A 28 9.79 -4.41 0.35
N LEU A 29 10.72 -4.70 -0.56
CA LEU A 29 12.02 -4.02 -0.64
C LEU A 29 11.86 -2.52 -0.92
N PHE A 30 10.95 -2.15 -1.81
CA PHE A 30 10.61 -0.76 -2.06
C PHE A 30 10.07 -0.08 -0.79
N MET A 31 9.21 -0.75 -0.01
CA MET A 31 8.68 -0.19 1.24
C MET A 31 9.75 -0.03 2.33
N VAL A 32 10.77 -0.90 2.35
CA VAL A 32 11.95 -0.72 3.21
C VAL A 32 12.70 0.54 2.80
N TYR A 33 12.99 0.70 1.51
CA TYR A 33 13.65 1.90 0.99
C TYR A 33 12.81 3.17 1.26
N ASN A 34 11.50 3.12 1.07
CA ASN A 34 10.61 4.24 1.35
C ASN A 34 10.63 4.63 2.85
N THR A 35 10.60 3.64 3.74
CA THR A 35 10.72 3.86 5.19
C THR A 35 12.05 4.51 5.55
N TRP A 36 13.14 4.01 4.96
CA TRP A 36 14.46 4.63 5.11
C TRP A 36 14.48 6.08 4.60
N SER A 37 13.86 6.35 3.45
CA SER A 37 13.73 7.71 2.90
C SER A 37 12.97 8.64 3.83
N TYR A 38 11.87 8.19 4.45
CA TYR A 38 11.13 8.97 5.45
C TYR A 38 11.97 9.29 6.68
N HIS A 39 12.77 8.34 7.15
CA HIS A 39 13.70 8.56 8.25
C HIS A 39 14.76 9.62 7.87
N GLN A 40 15.38 9.50 6.70
CA GLN A 40 16.39 10.47 6.23
C GLN A 40 15.83 11.88 6.05
N LYS A 41 14.58 11.98 5.58
CA LYS A 41 13.85 13.26 5.47
C LYS A 41 13.32 13.78 6.79
N ARG A 42 13.56 13.08 7.91
CA ARG A 42 13.08 13.44 9.24
C ARG A 42 11.58 13.71 9.27
N LEU A 43 10.81 12.85 8.57
CA LEU A 43 9.36 13.01 8.42
C LEU A 43 8.64 13.17 9.76
N ILE A 44 9.07 12.42 10.79
CA ILE A 44 8.47 12.49 12.11
C ILE A 44 8.74 13.83 12.77
N GLU A 45 10.01 14.20 12.91
CA GLU A 45 10.43 15.38 13.65
C GLU A 45 10.00 16.67 12.92
N ASP A 46 10.36 16.77 11.65
CA ASP A 46 10.28 18.02 10.91
C ASP A 46 8.94 18.12 10.16
N GLY A 47 8.35 16.98 9.78
CA GLY A 47 7.10 16.92 9.02
C GLY A 47 5.83 16.73 9.86
N LEU A 48 5.91 16.03 11.00
CA LEU A 48 4.72 15.68 11.79
C LEU A 48 4.71 16.28 13.20
N LEU A 49 5.86 16.56 13.81
CA LEU A 49 5.92 17.12 15.16
C LEU A 49 6.24 18.62 15.19
N ALA A 50 7.03 19.13 14.25
CA ALA A 50 7.36 20.55 14.17
C ALA A 50 6.19 21.46 13.74
N PRO A 51 5.26 21.06 12.85
CA PRO A 51 4.14 21.91 12.47
C PRO A 51 3.21 22.22 13.65
N LYS A 52 2.74 23.47 13.73
CA LYS A 52 1.79 23.91 14.77
C LYS A 52 0.33 23.58 14.44
N ILE A 53 0.05 23.32 13.17
CA ILE A 53 -1.30 23.06 12.64
C ILE A 53 -1.20 21.83 11.75
N HIS A 54 -2.11 20.89 11.94
CA HIS A 54 -2.30 19.75 11.06
C HIS A 54 -3.61 19.84 10.31
N PHE A 55 -3.57 19.59 9.00
CA PHE A 55 -4.78 19.49 8.19
C PHE A 55 -5.36 18.09 8.32
N LYS A 56 -6.18 17.87 9.35
CA LYS A 56 -6.79 16.55 9.60
C LYS A 56 -7.83 16.21 8.51
N PHE A 57 -7.98 14.91 8.26
CA PHE A 57 -9.08 14.40 7.43
C PHE A 57 -10.40 14.54 8.17
N GLU A 58 -11.48 14.80 7.43
CA GLU A 58 -12.83 14.82 7.99
C GLU A 58 -13.17 13.46 8.62
N GLY A 59 -13.69 13.47 9.84
CA GLY A 59 -13.95 12.26 10.63
C GLY A 59 -12.72 11.64 11.33
N PHE A 60 -11.51 12.13 11.08
CA PHE A 60 -10.27 11.67 11.70
C PHE A 60 -9.57 12.74 12.55
N GLY A 61 -10.31 13.77 13.00
CA GLY A 61 -9.78 14.81 13.87
C GLY A 61 -9.27 14.29 15.23
N TRP A 62 -9.67 13.08 15.63
CA TRP A 62 -9.25 12.41 16.85
C TRP A 62 -7.90 11.67 16.71
N VAL A 63 -7.34 11.57 15.50
CA VAL A 63 -6.05 10.92 15.25
C VAL A 63 -4.93 11.92 15.49
N ASP A 64 -4.53 12.06 16.75
CA ASP A 64 -3.46 12.98 17.14
C ASP A 64 -2.06 12.41 16.86
N THR A 65 -1.12 13.33 16.63
CA THR A 65 0.29 12.99 16.50
C THR A 65 0.80 12.51 17.86
N LEU A 66 1.34 11.30 17.90
CA LEU A 66 1.87 10.72 19.14
C LEU A 66 3.21 11.37 19.52
N PRO A 67 3.65 11.22 20.78
CA PRO A 67 4.97 11.68 21.20
C PRO A 67 6.09 11.06 20.36
N LEU A 68 7.21 11.78 20.22
CA LEU A 68 8.35 11.38 19.40
C LEU A 68 8.78 9.90 19.56
N PRO A 69 8.91 9.34 20.79
CA PRO A 69 9.29 7.93 20.95
C PRO A 69 8.30 6.96 20.31
N ALA A 70 7.00 7.24 20.40
CA ALA A 70 5.96 6.40 19.82
C ALA A 70 5.95 6.49 18.29
N MET A 71 6.12 7.69 17.73
CA MET A 71 6.21 7.87 16.28
C MET A 71 7.45 7.18 15.69
N GLN A 72 8.60 7.27 16.37
CA GLN A 72 9.82 6.55 16.01
C GLN A 72 9.62 5.02 16.08
N ALA A 73 8.95 4.52 17.11
CA ALA A 73 8.62 3.09 17.22
C ALA A 73 7.72 2.62 16.06
N ILE A 74 6.72 3.41 15.65
CA ILE A 74 5.87 3.12 14.49
C ILE A 74 6.72 3.06 13.20
N MET A 75 7.68 3.97 13.03
CA MET A 75 8.57 3.96 11.86
C MET A 75 9.45 2.71 11.81
N VAL A 76 9.99 2.28 12.96
CA VAL A 76 10.76 1.02 13.06
C VAL A 76 9.86 -0.19 12.77
N LEU A 77 8.65 -0.23 13.32
CA LEU A 77 7.69 -1.30 13.08
C LEU A 77 7.28 -1.38 11.60
N MET A 78 7.10 -0.24 10.94
CA MET A 78 6.85 -0.15 9.51
C MET A 78 8.01 -0.72 8.68
N GLY A 79 9.25 -0.37 9.02
CA GLY A 79 10.44 -0.90 8.34
C GLY A 79 10.62 -2.41 8.54
N LEU A 80 10.42 -2.90 9.77
CA LEU A 80 10.50 -4.32 10.09
C LEU A 80 9.41 -5.13 9.40
N SER A 81 8.17 -4.64 9.41
CA SER A 81 7.06 -5.30 8.71
C SER A 81 7.27 -5.33 7.19
N ALA A 82 7.85 -4.29 6.59
CA ALA A 82 8.24 -4.28 5.18
C ALA A 82 9.34 -5.33 4.87
N LEU A 83 10.35 -5.45 5.73
CA LEU A 83 11.39 -6.48 5.61
C LEU A 83 10.80 -7.90 5.71
N LEU A 84 9.94 -8.15 6.70
CA LEU A 84 9.29 -9.45 6.87
C LEU A 84 8.34 -9.77 5.70
N LEU A 85 7.63 -8.76 5.19
CA LEU A 85 6.82 -8.89 3.98
C LEU A 85 7.67 -9.27 2.77
N ALA A 86 8.83 -8.63 2.58
CA ALA A 86 9.78 -8.95 1.50
C ALA A 86 10.39 -10.34 1.65
N ALA A 87 10.69 -10.76 2.88
CA ALA A 87 11.22 -12.10 3.20
C ALA A 87 10.15 -13.21 3.11
N GLY A 88 8.87 -12.87 3.17
CA GLY A 88 7.76 -13.83 3.15
C GLY A 88 7.53 -14.52 4.49
N VAL A 89 8.03 -13.91 5.57
CA VAL A 89 7.95 -14.41 6.94
C VAL A 89 6.81 -13.69 7.67
N PHE A 90 6.03 -14.44 8.45
CA PHE A 90 4.79 -13.95 9.09
C PHE A 90 3.88 -13.17 8.12
N PHE A 91 3.87 -13.55 6.85
CA PHE A 91 3.41 -12.74 5.71
C PHE A 91 2.11 -11.96 5.93
N ARG A 92 1.05 -12.63 6.40
CA ARG A 92 -0.26 -12.00 6.63
C ARG A 92 -0.20 -10.93 7.71
N TRP A 93 0.50 -11.21 8.82
CA TRP A 93 0.71 -10.25 9.89
C TRP A 93 1.57 -9.08 9.43
N SER A 94 2.66 -9.36 8.71
CA SER A 94 3.53 -8.33 8.14
C SER A 94 2.76 -7.38 7.21
N CYS A 95 1.82 -7.91 6.41
CA CYS A 95 0.93 -7.10 5.57
C CYS A 95 0.03 -6.15 6.38
N TRP A 96 -0.67 -6.68 7.39
CA TRP A 96 -1.58 -5.87 8.20
C TRP A 96 -0.85 -4.81 9.02
N VAL A 97 0.27 -5.18 9.65
CA VAL A 97 1.09 -4.22 10.42
C VAL A 97 1.61 -3.11 9.51
N LEU A 98 2.16 -3.46 8.33
CA LEU A 98 2.64 -2.47 7.38
C LEU A 98 1.52 -1.51 6.93
N SER A 99 0.35 -2.06 6.58
CA SER A 99 -0.81 -1.25 6.18
C SER A 99 -1.28 -0.32 7.29
N LEU A 100 -1.37 -0.80 8.53
CA LEU A 100 -1.80 0.00 9.68
C LEU A 100 -0.81 1.12 10.01
N CYS A 101 0.50 0.84 9.97
CA CYS A 101 1.53 1.88 10.15
C CYS A 101 1.43 2.96 9.07
N LEU A 102 1.30 2.56 7.80
CA LEU A 102 1.15 3.50 6.68
C LEU A 102 -0.15 4.30 6.77
N ALA A 103 -1.27 3.65 7.11
CA ALA A 103 -2.56 4.31 7.28
C ALA A 103 -2.47 5.34 8.41
N PHE A 104 -1.89 4.97 9.54
CA PHE A 104 -1.69 5.87 10.67
C PHE A 104 -0.86 7.10 10.28
N LEU A 105 0.25 6.94 9.56
CA LEU A 105 1.07 8.06 9.07
C LEU A 105 0.31 8.92 8.05
N MET A 106 -0.42 8.29 7.13
CA MET A 106 -1.23 8.99 6.12
C MET A 106 -2.30 9.87 6.77
N PHE A 107 -2.96 9.40 7.82
CA PHE A 107 -4.03 10.14 8.51
C PHE A 107 -3.52 11.26 9.42
N GLN A 108 -2.20 11.40 9.62
CA GLN A 108 -1.68 12.50 10.45
C GLN A 108 -1.95 13.86 9.84
N ASP A 109 -1.80 13.99 8.52
CA ASP A 109 -1.93 15.27 7.84
C ASP A 109 -2.24 15.10 6.34
N LYS A 110 -3.36 15.72 5.91
CA LYS A 110 -3.86 15.69 4.54
C LYS A 110 -2.90 16.36 3.54
N SER A 111 -2.02 17.26 3.98
CA SER A 111 -1.04 17.90 3.09
C SER A 111 -0.03 16.92 2.48
N TYR A 112 0.22 15.78 3.15
CA TYR A 112 1.08 14.71 2.62
C TYR A 112 0.33 13.72 1.74
N PHE A 113 -1.01 13.82 1.68
CA PHE A 113 -1.83 12.88 0.95
C PHE A 113 -1.48 12.87 -0.54
N ASN A 114 -1.35 11.67 -1.08
CA ASN A 114 -1.36 11.45 -2.51
C ASN A 114 -1.85 10.02 -2.82
N ASN A 115 -2.30 9.84 -4.06
CA ASN A 115 -2.84 8.56 -4.53
C ASN A 115 -1.85 7.39 -4.41
N HIS A 116 -0.54 7.65 -4.38
CA HIS A 116 0.49 6.60 -4.23
C HIS A 116 0.58 6.11 -2.79
N ILE A 117 0.57 7.01 -1.80
CA ILE A 117 0.53 6.63 -0.38
C ILE A 117 -0.74 5.83 -0.10
N TYR A 118 -1.88 6.28 -0.62
CA TYR A 118 -3.13 5.53 -0.53
C TYR A 118 -3.01 4.12 -1.12
N LEU A 119 -2.40 3.98 -2.31
CA LEU A 119 -2.13 2.68 -2.92
C LEU A 119 -1.22 1.82 -2.04
N PHE A 120 -0.18 2.40 -1.42
CA PHE A 120 0.73 1.66 -0.53
C PHE A 120 0.04 1.17 0.75
N VAL A 121 -1.03 1.82 1.22
CA VAL A 121 -1.86 1.31 2.32
C VAL A 121 -2.68 0.09 1.89
N LEU A 122 -3.25 0.12 0.68
CA LEU A 122 -4.15 -0.92 0.17
C LEU A 122 -3.43 -2.18 -0.32
N LEU A 123 -2.27 -2.04 -0.96
CA LEU A 123 -1.55 -3.19 -1.52
C LEU A 123 -1.19 -4.27 -0.49
N PRO A 124 -0.67 -3.96 0.71
CA PRO A 124 -0.47 -4.96 1.76
C PRO A 124 -1.78 -5.62 2.20
N VAL A 125 -2.88 -4.86 2.33
CA VAL A 125 -4.20 -5.42 2.69
C VAL A 125 -4.60 -6.47 1.67
N LEU A 126 -4.54 -6.14 0.38
CA LEU A 126 -4.88 -7.07 -0.70
C LEU A 126 -3.93 -8.29 -0.71
N LEU A 127 -2.63 -8.06 -0.56
CA LEU A 127 -1.62 -9.12 -0.48
C LEU A 127 -1.91 -10.10 0.66
N SER A 128 -2.44 -9.63 1.80
CA SER A 128 -2.75 -10.50 2.96
C SER A 128 -3.75 -11.62 2.65
N PHE A 129 -4.60 -11.43 1.64
CA PHE A 129 -5.57 -12.44 1.19
C PHE A 129 -5.00 -13.41 0.15
N THR A 130 -3.76 -13.19 -0.31
CA THR A 130 -3.11 -14.01 -1.33
C THR A 130 -2.20 -15.08 -0.73
N ASN A 131 -1.63 -15.91 -1.60
CA ASN A 131 -0.63 -16.92 -1.27
C ASN A 131 0.76 -16.55 -1.82
N ALA A 132 1.05 -15.25 -1.91
CA ALA A 132 2.32 -14.74 -2.44
C ALA A 132 3.55 -15.17 -1.59
N ASP A 133 3.33 -15.57 -0.34
CA ASP A 133 4.36 -16.11 0.55
C ASP A 133 4.79 -17.55 0.22
N ARG A 134 4.13 -18.22 -0.73
CA ARG A 134 4.61 -19.51 -1.24
C ARG A 134 5.79 -19.37 -2.21
N PHE A 135 6.08 -18.16 -2.69
CA PHE A 135 7.05 -17.90 -3.75
C PHE A 135 8.12 -16.91 -3.28
N PHE A 136 9.40 -17.20 -3.57
CA PHE A 136 10.55 -16.37 -3.18
C PHE A 136 10.60 -16.03 -1.68
N SER A 137 10.15 -16.93 -0.81
CA SER A 137 10.10 -16.72 0.65
C SER A 137 11.20 -17.51 1.35
N LEU A 138 11.75 -16.94 2.42
CA LEU A 138 12.71 -17.62 3.27
C LEU A 138 12.02 -18.73 4.09
N GLY A 139 12.66 -19.90 4.15
CA GLY A 139 12.23 -21.00 5.04
C GLY A 139 11.01 -21.81 4.58
N LYS A 140 10.35 -21.47 3.46
CA LYS A 140 9.24 -22.26 2.90
C LYS A 140 9.66 -22.97 1.61
N LYS A 141 9.92 -24.27 1.68
CA LYS A 141 9.95 -25.15 0.51
C LYS A 141 8.53 -25.64 0.25
N THR A 142 7.83 -25.06 -0.72
CA THR A 142 6.51 -25.55 -1.13
C THR A 142 6.67 -26.73 -2.08
N ASN A 143 6.23 -27.93 -1.67
CA ASN A 143 6.06 -29.09 -2.55
C ASN A 143 4.81 -28.98 -3.44
N ALA A 144 3.93 -28.01 -3.16
CA ALA A 144 2.75 -27.75 -3.98
C ALA A 144 3.15 -26.86 -5.15
N GLY A 145 2.81 -27.31 -6.37
CA GLY A 145 3.24 -26.71 -7.64
C GLY A 145 3.05 -25.20 -7.75
N ASN A 146 3.62 -24.64 -8.82
CA ASN A 146 3.86 -23.20 -9.00
C ASN A 146 2.60 -22.38 -9.36
N LEU A 147 1.42 -22.78 -8.88
CA LEU A 147 0.14 -22.26 -9.32
C LEU A 147 -0.63 -21.56 -8.18
N VAL A 148 -1.32 -20.48 -8.55
CA VAL A 148 -2.30 -19.76 -7.73
C VAL A 148 -3.54 -19.47 -8.57
N PRO A 149 -4.73 -19.32 -7.96
CA PRO A 149 -5.90 -18.83 -8.68
C PRO A 149 -5.66 -17.41 -9.23
N ARG A 150 -6.08 -17.17 -10.48
CA ARG A 150 -5.87 -15.90 -11.21
C ARG A 150 -6.33 -14.67 -10.45
N TRP A 151 -7.41 -14.77 -9.67
CA TRP A 151 -7.95 -13.65 -8.91
C TRP A 151 -6.91 -13.00 -7.99
N GLN A 152 -5.93 -13.74 -7.49
CA GLN A 152 -4.89 -13.20 -6.59
C GLN A 152 -3.97 -12.20 -7.31
N GLN A 153 -3.68 -12.43 -8.59
CA GLN A 153 -2.93 -11.46 -9.40
C GLN A 153 -3.84 -10.34 -9.88
N PHE A 154 -5.05 -10.71 -10.32
CA PHE A 154 -6.00 -9.77 -10.87
C PHE A 154 -6.41 -8.69 -9.87
N ILE A 155 -6.60 -9.01 -8.59
CA ILE A 155 -7.00 -8.03 -7.57
C ILE A 155 -5.95 -6.91 -7.41
N LEU A 156 -4.66 -7.25 -7.52
CA LEU A 156 -3.57 -6.27 -7.45
C LEU A 156 -3.50 -5.42 -8.73
N GLN A 157 -3.65 -6.05 -9.90
CA GLN A 157 -3.71 -5.35 -11.19
C GLN A 157 -4.89 -4.38 -11.23
N ALA A 158 -6.07 -4.85 -10.82
CA ALA A 158 -7.29 -4.04 -10.75
C ALA A 158 -7.09 -2.84 -9.82
N GLN A 159 -6.49 -3.03 -8.64
CA GLN A 159 -6.23 -1.92 -7.71
C GLN A 159 -5.29 -0.86 -8.29
N ILE A 160 -4.22 -1.27 -8.98
CA ILE A 160 -3.31 -0.34 -9.67
C ILE A 160 -4.08 0.43 -10.75
N VAL A 161 -4.84 -0.28 -11.60
CA VAL A 161 -5.65 0.35 -12.64
C VAL A 161 -6.64 1.34 -12.05
N ILE A 162 -7.37 0.99 -10.99
CA ILE A 162 -8.33 1.88 -10.33
C ILE A 162 -7.64 3.18 -9.89
N VAL A 163 -6.53 3.10 -9.15
CA VAL A 163 -5.85 4.29 -8.62
C VAL A 163 -5.32 5.19 -9.74
N TYR A 164 -4.70 4.62 -10.77
CA TYR A 164 -4.15 5.41 -11.88
C TYR A 164 -5.24 5.93 -12.82
N PHE A 165 -6.33 5.18 -13.02
CA PHE A 165 -7.47 5.62 -13.82
C PHE A 165 -8.16 6.82 -13.19
N TYR A 166 -8.53 6.74 -11.90
CA TYR A 166 -9.11 7.88 -11.19
C TYR A 166 -8.11 9.03 -11.03
N GLY A 167 -6.83 8.71 -10.80
CA GLY A 167 -5.76 9.71 -10.78
C GLY A 167 -5.57 10.42 -12.10
N GLY A 168 -5.91 9.79 -13.23
CA GLY A 168 -5.93 10.39 -14.56
C GLY A 168 -7.18 11.23 -14.81
N LEU A 169 -8.36 10.70 -14.47
CA LEU A 169 -9.62 11.43 -14.55
C LEU A 169 -9.62 12.72 -13.72
N ALA A 170 -9.00 12.71 -12.55
CA ALA A 170 -8.85 13.91 -11.74
C ALA A 170 -8.06 15.02 -12.48
N LYS A 171 -7.12 14.65 -13.37
CA LYS A 171 -6.30 15.59 -14.14
C LYS A 171 -6.96 16.10 -15.42
N THR A 172 -8.11 15.54 -15.80
CA THR A 172 -8.88 16.07 -16.95
C THR A 172 -9.82 17.20 -16.54
N LYS A 173 -9.92 17.51 -15.24
CA LYS A 173 -10.69 18.66 -14.76
C LYS A 173 -10.09 19.97 -15.27
N HIS A 174 -10.93 20.99 -15.43
CA HIS A 174 -10.55 22.26 -16.05
C HIS A 174 -9.38 22.94 -15.33
N ASP A 175 -9.45 22.96 -14.00
CA ASP A 175 -8.43 23.53 -13.12
C ASP A 175 -7.06 22.87 -13.32
N TRP A 176 -7.04 21.55 -13.52
CA TRP A 176 -5.83 20.80 -13.83
C TRP A 176 -5.34 21.02 -15.27
N LEU A 177 -6.24 20.92 -16.25
CA LEU A 177 -5.87 20.83 -17.67
C LEU A 177 -5.56 22.20 -18.29
N PHE A 178 -6.30 23.23 -17.89
CA PHE A 178 -6.19 24.57 -18.47
C PHE A 178 -5.57 25.56 -17.49
N ASP A 179 -6.07 25.60 -16.25
CA ASP A 179 -5.65 26.62 -15.28
C ASP A 179 -4.31 26.27 -14.62
N LYS A 180 -3.91 24.99 -14.64
CA LYS A 180 -2.72 24.45 -13.96
C LYS A 180 -2.73 24.72 -12.45
N GLU A 181 -3.92 24.82 -11.88
CA GLU A 181 -4.19 25.12 -10.48
C GLU A 181 -4.95 23.95 -9.84
N PRO A 182 -4.26 22.87 -9.43
CA PRO A 182 -4.87 21.57 -9.13
C PRO A 182 -5.75 21.51 -7.87
N VAL A 183 -6.08 22.64 -7.26
CA VAL A 183 -6.64 22.74 -5.89
C VAL A 183 -8.08 23.28 -5.89
N THR A 184 -8.50 23.98 -6.94
CA THR A 184 -9.78 24.73 -6.94
C THR A 184 -11.00 23.82 -7.05
N SER A 185 -10.89 22.66 -7.72
CA SER A 185 -11.99 21.69 -7.89
C SER A 185 -12.07 20.57 -6.85
N LEU A 186 -11.28 20.67 -5.77
CA LEU A 186 -11.27 19.72 -4.64
C LEU A 186 -12.23 20.13 -3.50
N ILE A 187 -13.03 21.18 -3.72
CA ILE A 187 -14.14 21.62 -2.86
C ILE A 187 -15.45 21.02 -3.38
#